data_AF-A0A8J3FIM8-F1
#
_entry.id   AF-A0A8J3FIM8-F1
#
_cell.length_a   1.000
_cell.length_b   1.000
_cell.length_c   1.000
_cell.angle_alpha   90.00
_cell.angle_beta   90.00
_cell.angle_gamma   90.00
#
_symmetry.space_group_name_H-M   'P 1'
#
loop_
_entity.id
_entity.type
_entity.pdbx_description
1 polymer ?
#
loop_
_entity_poly.entity_id
_entity_poly.type
_entity_poly.pdbx_seq_one_letter_code
_entity_poly.pdbx_strand_id
1 'polypeptide(L)'
;MRRARIWCGWLTAAALLVTGLPASAAPPPAPPAGTGSAAIVALARAEVGRAASGRKCQPYGPMCTDWCAMFATWVWEQAGVPGVPRGQYVATALGVWGQQRGLYSARPPGTRGGGPLPGDLAVYGVPGHDLGGHVAVVSAVHPDGTLSTVDGNYGNRVVERRLDPLTARAGADDVPISGYVRAPGGAPPARPAAVAPAVPPGPPAAPGNAPALAAVDGDGRLFGYSPAAGSRATAGPKARPARWHDTARDWSATTALTRADVDRDGRPDLIAVRTDGTLAVHQHAGAATPAATPPYGEATWSTPGQWGFLRLLAAGDLTGDGYADLVGVDAAGGLVGFVNTRDPRQPFTGQPAWRIADWVGTRQLVATDLDGDRLADLVVAGTDGSLQGFVRRPGPVPFGTPAWRSTDPRWAAHRQLAATDADGDRYGDLMGVAPDGDLVVYRHGRAGAPYGAEAWRVRGPWLTTRALT
;
A
#
# COMPACT_ATOMS: atom_id res chain seq x y z
N MET A 1 -4.08 26.52 98.07
CA MET A 1 -2.84 26.96 97.39
C MET A 1 -2.46 25.96 96.30
N ARG A 2 -2.80 26.22 95.04
CA ARG A 2 -2.13 25.68 93.84
C ARG A 2 -2.41 26.67 92.70
N ARG A 3 -1.34 27.20 92.11
CA ARG A 3 -1.38 28.26 91.09
C ARG A 3 -1.79 27.66 89.74
N ALA A 4 -2.76 28.28 89.07
CA ALA A 4 -3.03 28.09 87.65
C ALA A 4 -2.74 29.41 86.92
N ARG A 5 -1.99 29.31 85.82
CA ARG A 5 -1.65 30.41 84.92
C ARG A 5 -2.89 30.82 84.11
N ILE A 6 -3.15 32.11 84.01
CA ILE A 6 -4.02 32.72 83.00
C ILE A 6 -3.17 33.78 82.31
N TRP A 7 -2.97 33.65 81.00
CA TRP A 7 -2.44 34.71 80.16
C TRP A 7 -3.47 35.04 79.09
N CYS A 8 -3.65 36.35 78.91
CA CYS A 8 -4.69 37.00 78.12
C CYS A 8 -4.68 36.55 76.66
N GLY A 9 -5.88 36.31 76.13
CA GLY A 9 -6.14 36.44 74.70
C GLY A 9 -6.30 37.92 74.34
N TRP A 10 -6.23 38.23 73.05
CA TRP A 10 -7.09 39.18 72.34
C TRP A 10 -6.84 39.00 70.84
N LEU A 11 -7.84 38.47 70.13
CA LEU A 11 -8.47 39.08 68.95
C LEU A 11 -9.09 38.00 68.05
N THR A 12 -10.40 38.12 67.94
CA THR A 12 -11.34 37.33 67.16
C THR A 12 -11.18 37.58 65.66
N ALA A 13 -10.99 36.50 64.89
CA ALA A 13 -11.40 36.43 63.50
C ALA A 13 -12.20 35.14 63.31
N ALA A 14 -13.46 35.29 62.91
CA ALA A 14 -14.37 34.19 62.63
C ALA A 14 -13.86 33.37 61.45
N ALA A 15 -13.47 32.12 61.69
CA ALA A 15 -13.25 31.14 60.64
C ALA A 15 -14.62 30.61 60.19
N LEU A 16 -15.15 31.15 59.08
CA LEU A 16 -16.17 30.46 58.30
C LEU A 16 -15.54 29.15 57.78
N LEU A 17 -16.10 28.01 58.21
CA LEU A 17 -15.87 26.72 57.56
C LEU A 17 -16.37 26.82 56.12
N VAL A 18 -15.47 27.09 55.19
CA VAL A 18 -15.66 26.76 53.79
C VAL A 18 -15.37 25.27 53.69
N THR A 19 -16.41 24.48 53.47
CA THR A 19 -16.29 23.10 52.99
C THR A 19 -15.36 23.12 51.77
N GLY A 20 -14.16 22.56 51.92
CA GLY A 20 -13.21 22.42 50.82
C GLY A 20 -13.85 21.61 49.71
N LEU A 21 -14.28 22.31 48.65
CA LEU A 21 -14.49 21.71 47.35
C LEU A 21 -13.20 20.95 46.99
N PRO A 22 -13.28 19.76 46.37
CA PRO A 22 -12.08 19.10 45.87
C PRO A 22 -11.36 20.10 44.98
N ALA A 23 -10.07 20.31 45.26
CA ALA A 23 -9.21 21.17 44.46
C ALA A 23 -9.41 20.77 43.00
N SER A 24 -10.14 21.61 42.26
CA SER A 24 -10.24 21.51 40.82
C SER A 24 -8.80 21.57 40.33
N ALA A 25 -8.33 20.46 39.75
CA ALA A 25 -7.04 20.41 39.10
C ALA A 25 -6.95 21.65 38.21
N ALA A 26 -5.94 22.49 38.46
CA ALA A 26 -5.70 23.67 37.65
C ALA A 26 -5.75 23.22 36.19
N PRO A 27 -6.51 23.90 35.31
CA PRO A 27 -6.55 23.55 33.91
C PRO A 27 -5.11 23.56 33.39
N PRO A 28 -4.72 22.57 32.56
CA PRO A 28 -3.38 22.52 32.01
C PRO A 28 -3.04 23.86 31.35
N PRO A 29 -1.77 24.29 31.41
CA PRO A 29 -1.36 25.53 30.76
C PRO A 29 -1.85 25.51 29.31
N ALA A 30 -2.44 26.63 28.87
CA ALA A 30 -2.98 26.75 27.52
C ALA A 30 -1.91 26.31 26.50
N PRO A 31 -2.28 25.48 25.50
CA PRO A 31 -1.31 24.91 24.58
C PRO A 31 -0.53 26.04 23.89
N PRO A 32 0.77 25.86 23.64
CA PRO A 32 1.57 26.86 22.95
C PRO A 32 0.92 27.19 21.61
N ALA A 33 0.72 28.48 21.35
CA ALA A 33 0.18 29.00 20.10
C ALA A 33 1.20 28.78 18.98
N GLY A 34 1.22 27.57 18.43
CA GLY A 34 2.04 27.18 17.31
C GLY A 34 1.51 25.89 16.74
N THR A 35 0.79 25.96 15.63
CA THR A 35 0.39 24.77 14.87
C THR A 35 1.63 24.13 14.26
N GLY A 36 1.97 22.90 14.69
CA GLY A 36 3.04 22.10 14.06
C GLY A 36 3.92 21.29 15.01
N SER A 37 4.97 20.67 14.44
CA SER A 37 5.89 19.73 15.10
C SER A 37 6.46 20.19 16.45
N ALA A 38 6.73 21.49 16.63
CA ALA A 38 7.29 22.02 17.87
C ALA A 38 6.31 21.93 19.05
N ALA A 39 5.01 22.15 18.82
CA ALA A 39 3.98 22.03 19.86
C ALA A 39 3.78 20.57 20.28
N ILE A 40 3.80 19.64 19.31
CA ILE A 40 3.74 18.20 19.56
C ILE A 40 4.89 17.78 20.51
N VAL A 41 6.12 18.19 20.19
CA VAL A 41 7.31 17.85 21.00
C VAL A 41 7.27 18.49 22.38
N ALA A 42 6.85 19.75 22.48
CA ALA A 42 6.74 20.45 23.76
C ALA A 42 5.70 19.78 24.68
N LEU A 43 4.52 19.46 24.15
CA LEU A 43 3.45 18.77 24.88
C LEU A 43 3.87 17.36 25.31
N ALA A 44 4.53 16.60 24.43
CA ALA A 44 5.04 15.28 24.80
C ALA A 44 6.05 15.37 25.96
N ARG A 45 7.04 16.27 25.86
CA ARG A 45 8.07 16.45 26.89
C ARG A 45 7.51 16.93 28.23
N ALA A 46 6.48 17.77 28.21
CA ALA A 46 5.84 18.28 29.43
C ALA A 46 5.25 17.15 30.31
N GLU A 47 4.92 16.00 29.71
CA GLU A 47 4.36 14.86 30.41
C GLU A 47 5.41 13.86 30.92
N VAL A 48 6.71 14.06 30.63
CA VAL A 48 7.79 13.14 31.07
C VAL A 48 7.79 13.01 32.60
N GLY A 49 7.81 11.77 33.09
CA GLY A 49 7.71 11.43 34.51
C GLY A 49 6.29 11.11 34.99
N ARG A 50 5.25 11.44 34.21
CA ARG A 50 3.87 11.09 34.57
C ARG A 50 3.64 9.58 34.51
N ALA A 51 3.03 9.02 35.55
CA ALA A 51 2.72 7.60 35.66
C ALA A 51 1.22 7.38 35.88
N ALA A 52 0.69 6.26 35.38
CA ALA A 52 -0.67 5.85 35.69
C ALA A 52 -0.73 5.13 37.04
N SER A 53 -1.94 4.95 37.57
CA SER A 53 -2.18 4.04 38.70
C SER A 53 -1.67 2.62 38.39
N GLY A 54 -1.47 1.78 39.42
CA GLY A 54 -0.95 0.41 39.23
C GLY A 54 -1.81 -0.48 38.31
N ARG A 55 -3.11 -0.15 38.13
CA ARG A 55 -4.02 -0.83 37.19
C ARG A 55 -3.98 -0.24 35.77
N LYS A 56 -3.04 0.66 35.49
CA LYS A 56 -2.89 1.40 34.22
C LYS A 56 -4.14 2.17 33.78
N CYS A 57 -5.04 2.47 34.72
CA CYS A 57 -6.25 3.23 34.44
C CYS A 57 -5.94 4.73 34.36
N GLN A 58 -6.41 5.35 33.26
CA GLN A 58 -6.58 6.79 33.05
C GLN A 58 -5.34 7.68 33.27
N PRO A 59 -4.45 7.79 32.27
CA PRO A 59 -3.64 9.00 32.12
C PRO A 59 -4.00 9.86 30.89
N TYR A 60 -4.43 9.25 29.77
CA TYR A 60 -4.67 9.95 28.50
C TYR A 60 -5.84 9.42 27.65
N GLY A 61 -6.63 8.48 28.18
CA GLY A 61 -7.73 7.88 27.45
C GLY A 61 -8.63 7.00 28.33
N PRO A 62 -9.73 6.46 27.75
CA PRO A 62 -10.83 5.89 28.53
C PRO A 62 -10.57 4.46 29.05
N MET A 63 -9.46 3.81 28.65
CA MET A 63 -9.23 2.39 28.89
C MET A 63 -8.18 2.14 29.97
N CYS A 64 -8.29 1.00 30.68
CA CYS A 64 -7.32 0.51 31.66
C CYS A 64 -6.42 -0.57 31.05
N THR A 65 -5.55 -0.18 30.13
CA THR A 65 -4.65 -1.09 29.40
C THR A 65 -3.36 -0.36 29.04
N ASP A 66 -2.50 -1.00 28.25
CA ASP A 66 -1.32 -0.34 27.71
C ASP A 66 -1.69 0.91 26.92
N TRP A 67 -1.10 2.04 27.32
CA TRP A 67 -1.59 3.37 26.97
C TRP A 67 -0.63 4.19 26.10
N CYS A 68 0.36 3.56 25.46
CA CYS A 68 1.29 4.24 24.55
C CYS A 68 0.56 4.93 23.37
N ALA A 69 -0.41 4.25 22.75
CA ALA A 69 -1.21 4.81 21.66
C ALA A 69 -2.22 5.88 22.14
N MET A 70 -2.78 5.71 23.35
CA MET A 70 -3.61 6.75 23.98
C MET A 70 -2.80 8.02 24.21
N PHE A 71 -1.58 7.91 24.74
CA PHE A 71 -0.68 9.05 24.91
C PHE A 71 -0.33 9.71 23.58
N ALA A 72 0.14 8.94 22.58
CA ALA A 72 0.53 9.47 21.28
C ALA A 72 -0.60 10.25 20.59
N THR A 73 -1.82 9.69 20.57
CA THR A 73 -3.00 10.36 20.00
C THR A 73 -3.51 11.51 20.89
N TRP A 74 -3.31 11.46 22.19
CA TRP A 74 -3.61 12.59 23.06
C TRP A 74 -2.71 13.79 22.74
N VAL A 75 -1.38 13.58 22.65
CA VAL A 75 -0.40 14.63 22.31
C VAL A 75 -0.74 15.29 20.98
N TRP A 76 -1.02 14.50 19.95
CA TRP A 76 -1.38 15.03 18.63
C TRP A 76 -2.65 15.88 18.66
N GLU A 77 -3.69 15.48 19.40
CA GLU A 77 -4.90 16.32 19.49
C GLU A 77 -4.64 17.61 20.27
N GLN A 78 -3.91 17.55 21.39
CA GLN A 78 -3.61 18.75 22.18
C GLN A 78 -2.75 19.74 21.39
N ALA A 79 -1.93 19.24 20.47
CA ALA A 79 -1.15 20.05 19.53
C ALA A 79 -1.97 20.57 18.33
N GLY A 80 -3.26 20.23 18.24
CA GLY A 80 -4.14 20.67 17.16
C GLY A 80 -3.93 19.95 15.83
N VAL A 81 -3.35 18.74 15.83
CA VAL A 81 -3.21 17.93 14.61
C VAL A 81 -4.62 17.55 14.10
N PRO A 82 -4.95 17.78 12.82
CA PRO A 82 -6.28 17.47 12.31
C PRO A 82 -6.48 15.96 12.11
N GLY A 83 -7.67 15.46 12.46
CA GLY A 83 -8.11 14.09 12.13
C GLY A 83 -7.48 12.97 12.96
N VAL A 84 -6.94 13.27 14.15
CA VAL A 84 -6.30 12.29 15.04
C VAL A 84 -7.22 11.10 15.33
N PRO A 85 -6.74 9.85 15.23
CA PRO A 85 -7.56 8.66 15.41
C PRO A 85 -7.82 8.33 16.89
N ARG A 86 -8.64 9.14 17.56
CA ARG A 86 -9.09 8.98 18.96
C ARG A 86 -9.93 7.72 19.25
N GLY A 87 -10.15 6.87 18.25
CA GLY A 87 -10.76 5.53 18.41
C GLY A 87 -9.78 4.37 18.26
N GLN A 88 -8.52 4.65 17.88
CA GLN A 88 -7.51 3.61 17.59
C GLN A 88 -6.40 3.67 18.64
N TYR A 89 -6.58 2.89 19.70
CA TYR A 89 -5.66 2.85 20.84
C TYR A 89 -4.70 1.66 20.78
N VAL A 90 -4.35 1.23 19.57
CA VAL A 90 -3.37 0.17 19.29
C VAL A 90 -2.24 0.77 18.48
N ALA A 91 -0.99 0.52 18.89
CA ALA A 91 0.19 1.15 18.29
C ALA A 91 0.33 0.88 16.78
N THR A 92 0.23 -0.38 16.37
CA THR A 92 0.28 -0.76 14.94
C THR A 92 -0.91 -0.25 14.15
N ALA A 93 -2.07 -0.03 14.80
CA ALA A 93 -3.23 0.59 14.17
C ALA A 93 -2.98 2.07 13.83
N LEU A 94 -2.17 2.80 14.62
CA LEU A 94 -1.73 4.15 14.24
C LEU A 94 -0.84 4.13 12.99
N GLY A 95 -0.03 3.08 12.83
CA GLY A 95 0.68 2.80 11.57
C GLY A 95 -0.29 2.62 10.41
N VAL A 96 -1.35 1.83 10.58
CA VAL A 96 -2.40 1.62 9.56
C VAL A 96 -3.11 2.93 9.23
N TRP A 97 -3.47 3.73 10.24
CA TRP A 97 -4.07 5.05 10.04
C TRP A 97 -3.17 5.98 9.22
N GLY A 98 -1.85 5.92 9.48
CA GLY A 98 -0.84 6.64 8.73
C GLY A 98 -0.75 6.18 7.28
N GLN A 99 -0.76 4.87 7.05
CA GLN A 99 -0.75 4.29 5.70
C GLN A 99 -1.98 4.72 4.90
N GLN A 100 -3.17 4.67 5.51
CA GLN A 100 -4.43 5.09 4.88
C GLN A 100 -4.46 6.55 4.44
N ARG A 101 -3.57 7.38 4.97
CA ARG A 101 -3.50 8.84 4.70
C ARG A 101 -2.23 9.25 3.96
N GLY A 102 -1.40 8.30 3.53
CA GLY A 102 -0.11 8.59 2.90
C GLY A 102 0.88 9.29 3.84
N LEU A 103 0.70 9.16 5.15
CA LEU A 103 1.52 9.79 6.19
C LEU A 103 2.56 8.82 6.77
N TYR A 104 2.42 7.52 6.50
CA TYR A 104 3.34 6.51 7.02
C TYR A 104 4.55 6.33 6.10
N SER A 105 5.74 6.43 6.67
CA SER A 105 7.03 6.18 6.02
C SER A 105 7.67 4.94 6.63
N ALA A 106 7.82 3.88 5.85
CA ALA A 106 8.40 2.63 6.33
C ALA A 106 9.90 2.79 6.65
N ARG A 107 10.36 2.12 7.71
CA ARG A 107 11.78 2.00 8.06
C ARG A 107 12.24 0.58 7.68
N PRO A 108 12.96 0.39 6.55
CA PRO A 108 13.42 -0.92 6.14
C PRO A 108 14.19 -1.64 7.27
N PRO A 109 14.00 -2.95 7.47
CA PRO A 109 14.76 -3.72 8.45
C PRO A 109 16.26 -3.54 8.27
N GLY A 110 17.01 -3.44 9.37
CA GLY A 110 18.46 -3.24 9.30
C GLY A 110 18.90 -1.85 8.84
N THR A 111 18.00 -0.85 8.80
CA THR A 111 18.34 0.53 8.45
C THR A 111 17.84 1.54 9.48
N ARG A 112 18.39 2.76 9.43
CA ARG A 112 17.83 3.96 10.09
C ARG A 112 16.90 4.76 9.15
N GLY A 113 16.38 4.11 8.10
CA GLY A 113 15.59 4.73 7.03
C GLY A 113 14.24 5.27 7.50
N GLY A 114 13.39 5.73 6.58
CA GLY A 114 12.04 6.22 6.90
C GLY A 114 11.94 7.72 7.23
N GLY A 115 13.07 8.42 7.36
CA GLY A 115 13.13 9.89 7.41
C GLY A 115 12.17 10.55 8.42
N PRO A 116 12.20 10.14 9.70
CA PRO A 116 11.35 10.74 10.72
C PRO A 116 11.68 12.22 10.92
N LEU A 117 10.69 12.99 11.35
CA LEU A 117 10.85 14.36 11.81
C LEU A 117 10.39 14.47 13.27
N PRO A 118 10.87 15.48 14.03
CA PRO A 118 10.27 15.81 15.31
C PRO A 118 8.75 16.01 15.17
N GLY A 119 7.99 15.40 16.07
CA GLY A 119 6.52 15.37 16.05
C GLY A 119 5.90 14.15 15.35
N ASP A 120 6.66 13.39 14.56
CA ASP A 120 6.20 12.14 13.97
C ASP A 120 6.00 11.06 15.05
N LEU A 121 5.18 10.05 14.78
CA LEU A 121 5.05 8.86 15.64
C LEU A 121 5.96 7.75 15.14
N ALA A 122 6.87 7.25 15.97
CA ALA A 122 7.61 6.02 15.71
C ALA A 122 6.75 4.81 16.09
N VAL A 123 6.42 3.96 15.11
CA VAL A 123 5.59 2.77 15.29
C VAL A 123 6.48 1.54 15.39
N TYR A 124 6.31 0.75 16.45
CA TYR A 124 6.98 -0.52 16.68
C TYR A 124 6.01 -1.66 16.35
N GLY A 125 6.44 -2.56 15.47
CA GLY A 125 5.61 -3.62 14.90
C GLY A 125 4.98 -3.21 13.55
N VAL A 126 4.81 -4.19 12.66
CA VAL A 126 4.29 -3.96 11.30
C VAL A 126 2.83 -3.49 11.39
N PRO A 127 2.45 -2.38 10.71
CA PRO A 127 1.06 -1.96 10.68
C PRO A 127 0.10 -3.08 10.26
N GLY A 128 -0.93 -3.34 11.06
CA GLY A 128 -1.98 -4.31 10.74
C GLY A 128 -1.67 -5.79 11.01
N HIS A 129 -0.47 -6.13 11.48
CA HIS A 129 -0.11 -7.49 11.88
C HIS A 129 -0.16 -7.61 13.42
N ASP A 130 -0.93 -8.59 13.94
CA ASP A 130 -1.20 -8.92 15.35
C ASP A 130 -1.51 -7.72 16.28
N LEU A 131 -2.65 -7.74 16.99
CA LEU A 131 -3.10 -6.61 17.83
C LEU A 131 -2.14 -6.40 19.03
N GLY A 132 -1.12 -5.56 18.84
CA GLY A 132 -0.04 -5.27 19.78
C GLY A 132 0.99 -4.29 19.21
N GLY A 133 2.09 -4.07 19.91
CA GLY A 133 3.18 -3.16 19.51
C GLY A 133 3.41 -1.99 20.48
N HIS A 134 4.23 -1.02 20.06
CA HIS A 134 4.49 0.20 20.82
C HIS A 134 4.54 1.42 19.90
N VAL A 135 4.27 2.59 20.45
CA VAL A 135 4.35 3.85 19.70
C VAL A 135 4.93 4.93 20.59
N ALA A 136 5.80 5.75 20.02
CA ALA A 136 6.45 6.86 20.70
C ALA A 136 6.42 8.12 19.83
N VAL A 137 6.42 9.29 20.47
CA VAL A 137 6.51 10.58 19.76
C VAL A 137 7.99 10.90 19.53
N VAL A 138 8.41 11.14 18.29
CA VAL A 138 9.78 11.56 17.98
C VAL A 138 10.00 12.99 18.48
N SER A 139 10.90 13.19 19.43
CA SER A 139 11.21 14.50 20.02
C SER A 139 12.44 15.17 19.39
N ALA A 140 13.36 14.38 18.84
CA ALA A 140 14.49 14.87 18.05
C ALA A 140 15.05 13.79 17.11
N VAL A 141 15.66 14.23 16.02
CA VAL A 141 16.47 13.41 15.11
C VAL A 141 17.90 13.95 15.18
N HIS A 142 18.86 13.10 15.56
CA HIS A 142 20.24 13.52 15.78
C HIS A 142 21.10 13.34 14.50
N PRO A 143 22.19 14.11 14.34
CA PRO A 143 23.08 13.98 13.18
C PRO A 143 23.71 12.60 13.01
N ASP A 144 23.86 11.86 14.10
CA ASP A 144 24.36 10.49 14.11
C ASP A 144 23.29 9.45 13.69
N GLY A 145 22.08 9.87 13.35
CA GLY A 145 20.96 9.02 12.96
C GLY A 145 20.20 8.37 14.12
N THR A 146 20.59 8.64 15.38
CA THR A 146 19.80 8.25 16.56
C THR A 146 18.60 9.17 16.74
N LEU A 147 17.58 8.71 17.48
CA LEU A 147 16.39 9.48 17.80
C LEU A 147 16.30 9.74 19.30
N SER A 148 15.75 10.90 19.65
CA SER A 148 15.08 11.05 20.94
C SER A 148 13.59 10.83 20.75
N THR A 149 12.99 10.02 21.61
CA THR A 149 11.54 9.74 21.62
C THR A 149 10.97 9.97 23.00
N VAL A 150 9.71 10.40 23.06
CA VAL A 150 8.92 10.41 24.28
C VAL A 150 7.91 9.27 24.21
N ASP A 151 8.11 8.29 25.07
CA ASP A 151 7.37 7.04 25.08
C ASP A 151 6.31 7.08 26.18
N GLY A 152 5.04 6.94 25.82
CA GLY A 152 3.96 6.69 26.78
C GLY A 152 3.97 5.24 27.25
N ASN A 153 3.56 4.98 28.49
CA ASN A 153 3.46 3.65 29.07
C ASN A 153 4.76 2.81 29.08
N TYR A 154 5.94 3.44 28.96
CA TYR A 154 7.20 2.72 29.05
C TYR A 154 7.52 2.42 30.53
N GLY A 155 7.24 1.19 30.97
CA GLY A 155 7.25 0.85 32.39
C GLY A 155 6.15 1.57 33.19
N ASN A 156 4.97 1.76 32.59
CA ASN A 156 3.80 2.45 33.15
C ASN A 156 4.03 3.95 33.49
N ARG A 157 4.93 4.61 32.75
CA ARG A 157 5.19 6.06 32.84
C ARG A 157 5.57 6.63 31.49
N VAL A 158 5.53 7.96 31.38
CA VAL A 158 6.08 8.69 30.23
C VAL A 158 7.59 8.87 30.43
N VAL A 159 8.39 8.44 29.46
CA VAL A 159 9.85 8.50 29.51
C VAL A 159 10.41 9.08 28.23
N GLU A 160 11.32 10.05 28.32
CA GLU A 160 12.14 10.44 27.18
C GLU A 160 13.37 9.53 27.08
N ARG A 161 13.61 8.98 25.89
CA ARG A 161 14.68 8.03 25.62
C ARG A 161 15.48 8.49 24.42
N ARG A 162 16.78 8.18 24.41
CA ARG A 162 17.59 8.20 23.19
C ARG A 162 17.75 6.76 22.71
N LEU A 163 17.53 6.52 21.43
CA LEU A 163 17.55 5.19 20.84
C LEU A 163 18.13 5.21 19.43
N ASP A 164 18.65 4.07 19.01
CA ASP A 164 19.05 3.85 17.63
C ASP A 164 17.91 3.14 16.88
N PRO A 165 17.29 3.76 15.85
CA PRO A 165 16.26 3.12 15.06
C PRO A 165 16.65 1.78 14.46
N LEU A 166 17.94 1.53 14.26
CA LEU A 166 18.46 0.28 13.73
C LEU A 166 18.19 -0.91 14.66
N THR A 167 18.29 -0.69 15.97
CA THR A 167 18.29 -1.75 16.99
C THR A 167 17.17 -1.62 18.01
N ALA A 168 16.49 -0.47 18.06
CA ALA A 168 15.44 -0.20 19.02
C ALA A 168 14.24 -1.14 18.87
N ARG A 169 13.87 -1.75 20.00
CA ARG A 169 12.70 -2.62 20.16
C ARG A 169 11.86 -2.17 21.35
N ALA A 170 10.55 -2.43 21.28
CA ALA A 170 9.60 -2.10 22.34
C ALA A 170 8.28 -2.86 22.14
N GLY A 171 7.39 -2.75 23.13
CA GLY A 171 6.12 -3.48 23.17
C GLY A 171 6.26 -4.83 23.87
N ALA A 172 5.12 -5.50 24.12
CA ALA A 172 5.09 -6.79 24.80
C ALA A 172 5.87 -7.87 24.04
N ASP A 173 5.87 -7.79 22.71
CA ASP A 173 6.49 -8.78 21.81
C ASP A 173 7.92 -8.38 21.34
N ASP A 174 8.52 -7.36 21.98
CA ASP A 174 9.89 -6.88 21.68
C ASP A 174 10.17 -6.64 20.18
N VAL A 175 9.22 -5.97 19.52
CA VAL A 175 9.23 -5.75 18.07
C VAL A 175 10.04 -4.49 17.70
N PRO A 176 10.71 -4.48 16.53
CA PRO A 176 11.46 -3.31 16.09
C PRO A 176 10.52 -2.19 15.59
N ILE A 177 11.04 -0.96 15.48
CA ILE A 177 10.35 0.10 14.73
C ILE A 177 10.04 -0.42 13.32
N SER A 178 8.85 -0.21 12.78
CA SER A 178 8.48 -0.58 11.42
C SER A 178 8.45 0.63 10.50
N GLY A 179 8.28 1.82 11.06
CA GLY A 179 8.21 3.08 10.34
C GLY A 179 7.70 4.22 11.21
N TYR A 180 7.38 5.34 10.55
CA TYR A 180 7.01 6.59 11.19
C TYR A 180 5.74 7.15 10.57
N VAL A 181 4.81 7.64 11.39
CA VAL A 181 3.63 8.37 10.91
C VAL A 181 3.86 9.87 11.04
N ARG A 182 3.79 10.58 9.91
CA ARG A 182 3.91 12.03 9.84
C ARG A 182 2.70 12.72 10.45
N ALA A 183 2.95 13.74 11.28
CA ALA A 183 1.88 14.62 11.74
C ALA A 183 1.35 15.48 10.57
N PRO A 184 0.08 15.35 10.16
CA PRO A 184 -0.47 16.15 9.07
C PRO A 184 -0.53 17.64 9.43
N GLY A 185 -0.12 18.50 8.50
CA GLY A 185 -0.09 19.96 8.70
C GLY A 185 1.16 20.50 9.40
N GLY A 186 2.09 19.65 9.83
CA GLY A 186 3.40 20.07 10.35
C GLY A 186 4.35 20.43 9.21
N ALA A 187 4.42 21.69 8.80
CA ALA A 187 5.50 22.15 7.93
C ALA A 187 6.84 22.05 8.68
N PRO A 188 7.91 21.50 8.07
CA PRO A 188 9.22 21.45 8.73
C PRO A 188 9.79 22.87 8.89
N PRO A 189 10.46 23.20 10.03
CA PRO A 189 11.22 24.44 10.12
C PRO A 189 12.37 24.40 9.11
N ALA A 190 12.44 25.42 8.27
CA ALA A 190 13.46 25.56 7.24
C ALA A 190 14.87 25.64 7.86
N ARG A 191 15.77 24.75 7.45
CA ARG A 191 17.23 24.92 7.59
C ARG A 191 17.98 24.28 6.41
N PRO A 192 19.21 24.75 6.12
CA PRO A 192 19.75 24.84 4.76
C PRO A 192 20.27 23.50 4.27
N ALA A 193 20.23 23.36 2.94
CA ALA A 193 20.65 22.19 2.18
C ALA A 193 22.03 21.65 2.64
N ALA A 194 22.03 20.41 3.12
CA ALA A 194 23.17 19.51 3.02
C ALA A 194 22.82 18.47 1.97
N VAL A 195 23.55 18.50 0.86
CA VAL A 195 23.36 17.66 -0.32
C VAL A 195 23.76 16.21 0.03
N ALA A 196 22.76 15.33 0.11
CA ALA A 196 22.91 13.90 -0.18
C ALA A 196 22.25 13.66 -1.56
N PRO A 197 22.86 12.85 -2.45
CA PRO A 197 22.43 12.79 -3.83
C PRO A 197 21.03 12.19 -3.93
N ALA A 198 20.15 12.86 -4.64
CA ALA A 198 18.95 12.23 -5.15
C ALA A 198 19.39 11.06 -6.02
N VAL A 199 19.04 9.82 -5.64
CA VAL A 199 18.87 8.78 -6.65
C VAL A 199 17.53 9.14 -7.30
N PRO A 200 17.51 9.61 -8.55
CA PRO A 200 16.25 9.90 -9.21
C PRO A 200 15.42 8.61 -9.24
N PRO A 201 14.08 8.67 -9.22
CA PRO A 201 13.31 7.55 -9.73
C PRO A 201 13.92 7.19 -11.09
N GLY A 202 14.15 5.90 -11.34
CA GLY A 202 14.42 5.46 -12.71
C GLY A 202 13.39 6.15 -13.61
N PRO A 203 13.81 6.66 -14.79
CA PRO A 203 12.89 7.40 -15.64
C PRO A 203 11.61 6.58 -15.79
N PRO A 204 10.41 7.19 -15.79
CA PRO A 204 9.25 6.47 -16.28
C PRO A 204 9.67 5.85 -17.60
N ALA A 205 9.40 4.56 -17.81
CA ALA A 205 9.70 3.90 -19.07
C ALA A 205 9.28 4.88 -20.18
N ALA A 206 10.26 5.28 -21.00
CA ALA A 206 9.96 6.20 -22.09
C ALA A 206 8.78 5.61 -22.85
N PRO A 207 7.73 6.40 -23.19
CA PRO A 207 6.63 5.88 -23.98
C PRO A 207 7.23 5.42 -25.31
N GLY A 208 7.41 4.10 -25.46
CA GLY A 208 8.05 3.57 -26.65
C GLY A 208 8.76 2.21 -26.61
N ASN A 209 8.86 1.43 -25.51
CA ASN A 209 9.60 0.13 -25.61
C ASN A 209 9.18 -1.03 -24.65
N ALA A 210 7.99 -1.02 -24.04
CA ALA A 210 7.42 -2.23 -23.45
C ALA A 210 6.58 -2.98 -24.51
N PRO A 211 6.57 -4.32 -24.59
CA PRO A 211 5.73 -5.03 -25.53
C PRO A 211 4.25 -4.73 -25.24
N ALA A 212 3.57 -4.08 -26.17
CA ALA A 212 2.19 -3.62 -25.99
C ALA A 212 1.20 -4.79 -25.84
N LEU A 213 1.56 -5.99 -26.34
CA LEU A 213 0.68 -7.16 -26.34
C LEU A 213 1.49 -8.47 -26.39
N ALA A 214 1.07 -9.49 -25.63
CA ALA A 214 1.59 -10.84 -25.72
C ALA A 214 0.44 -11.86 -25.68
N ALA A 215 0.53 -12.92 -26.48
CA ALA A 215 -0.51 -13.92 -26.60
C ALA A 215 0.06 -15.29 -26.95
N VAL A 216 -0.66 -16.34 -26.58
CA VAL A 216 -0.38 -17.72 -27.00
C VAL A 216 -1.38 -18.11 -28.07
N ASP A 217 -0.91 -18.55 -29.24
CA ASP A 217 -1.77 -18.97 -30.34
C ASP A 217 -2.34 -20.39 -30.16
N GLY A 218 -3.14 -20.83 -31.14
CA GLY A 218 -3.80 -22.13 -31.13
C GLY A 218 -2.84 -23.32 -31.15
N ASP A 219 -1.61 -23.12 -31.64
CA ASP A 219 -0.54 -24.12 -31.71
C ASP A 219 0.34 -24.12 -30.45
N GLY A 220 0.09 -23.21 -29.50
CA GLY A 220 0.89 -23.11 -28.27
C GLY A 220 2.17 -22.30 -28.45
N ARG A 221 2.26 -21.41 -29.44
CA ARG A 221 3.40 -20.49 -29.58
C ARG A 221 3.09 -19.14 -28.96
N LEU A 222 4.02 -18.62 -28.17
CA LEU A 222 3.95 -17.25 -27.68
C LEU A 222 4.33 -16.30 -28.83
N PHE A 223 3.53 -15.24 -29.02
CA PHE A 223 3.83 -14.15 -29.92
C PHE A 223 3.46 -12.83 -29.28
N GLY A 224 3.99 -11.74 -29.80
CA GLY A 224 3.62 -10.42 -29.33
C GLY A 224 4.02 -9.32 -30.28
N TYR A 225 3.69 -8.11 -29.88
CA TYR A 225 3.95 -6.90 -30.63
C TYR A 225 4.80 -5.96 -29.80
N SER A 226 5.97 -5.62 -30.33
CA SER A 226 6.81 -4.57 -29.77
C SER A 226 6.50 -3.23 -30.45
N PRO A 227 6.52 -2.11 -29.72
CA PRO A 227 6.49 -0.79 -30.33
C PRO A 227 7.59 -0.68 -31.39
N ALA A 228 7.32 0.02 -32.49
CA ALA A 228 8.36 0.26 -33.48
C ALA A 228 9.47 1.12 -32.84
N ALA A 229 10.74 0.74 -33.05
CA ALA A 229 11.88 1.51 -32.53
C ALA A 229 11.75 2.99 -32.93
N GLY A 230 11.68 3.89 -31.94
CA GLY A 230 11.56 5.34 -32.15
C GLY A 230 10.13 5.88 -32.32
N SER A 231 9.09 5.08 -32.09
CA SER A 231 7.70 5.56 -32.10
C SER A 231 7.34 6.28 -30.79
N ARG A 232 7.21 7.61 -30.85
CA ARG A 232 6.56 8.41 -29.81
C ARG A 232 5.04 8.20 -29.91
N ALA A 233 4.37 8.07 -28.77
CA ALA A 233 2.92 7.87 -28.63
C ALA A 233 2.01 8.90 -29.35
N THR A 234 2.57 9.98 -29.91
CA THR A 234 1.83 11.07 -30.57
C THR A 234 1.78 10.99 -32.09
N ALA A 235 2.38 9.96 -32.72
CA ALA A 235 2.35 9.81 -34.17
C ALA A 235 1.35 8.71 -34.59
N GLY A 236 0.35 9.09 -35.38
CA GLY A 236 -0.57 8.14 -36.05
C GLY A 236 0.16 7.08 -36.90
N PRO A 237 -0.57 6.10 -37.44
CA PRO A 237 -0.05 4.79 -37.84
C PRO A 237 0.80 4.89 -39.11
N LYS A 238 2.11 5.14 -38.96
CA LYS A 238 3.06 4.99 -40.08
C LYS A 238 4.11 3.91 -39.85
N ALA A 239 4.32 3.45 -38.62
CA ALA A 239 5.18 2.31 -38.34
C ALA A 239 4.31 1.10 -37.98
N ARG A 240 4.44 -0.01 -38.73
CA ARG A 240 3.82 -1.28 -38.34
C ARG A 240 4.54 -1.80 -37.10
N PRO A 241 3.83 -2.17 -36.02
CA PRO A 241 4.46 -2.79 -34.87
C PRO A 241 5.17 -4.07 -35.31
N ALA A 242 6.37 -4.30 -34.79
CA ALA A 242 7.11 -5.49 -35.10
C ALA A 242 6.52 -6.67 -34.32
N ARG A 243 6.21 -7.74 -35.05
CA ARG A 243 5.72 -8.99 -34.46
C ARG A 243 6.90 -9.92 -34.20
N TRP A 244 6.97 -10.46 -33.01
CA TRP A 244 7.92 -11.52 -32.64
C TRP A 244 7.17 -12.81 -32.31
N HIS A 245 7.85 -13.94 -32.45
CA HIS A 245 7.36 -15.26 -32.11
C HIS A 245 8.43 -16.01 -31.31
N ASP A 246 8.05 -16.58 -30.18
CA ASP A 246 8.88 -17.55 -29.47
C ASP A 246 8.76 -18.90 -30.17
N THR A 247 9.77 -19.22 -30.98
CA THR A 247 9.89 -20.53 -31.63
C THR A 247 10.78 -21.49 -30.85
N ALA A 248 11.40 -21.04 -29.75
CA ALA A 248 12.34 -21.83 -28.97
C ALA A 248 11.63 -22.63 -27.87
N ARG A 249 10.44 -22.19 -27.43
CA ARG A 249 9.71 -22.79 -26.31
C ARG A 249 8.28 -23.17 -26.69
N ASP A 250 7.79 -24.20 -26.02
CA ASP A 250 6.40 -24.63 -26.11
C ASP A 250 5.59 -24.02 -24.97
N TRP A 251 4.58 -23.22 -25.33
CA TRP A 251 3.64 -22.58 -24.40
C TRP A 251 2.28 -23.27 -24.40
N SER A 252 2.13 -24.43 -25.06
CA SER A 252 0.87 -25.18 -25.19
C SER A 252 0.26 -25.61 -23.85
N ALA A 253 1.08 -25.80 -22.82
CA ALA A 253 0.67 -26.13 -21.46
C ALA A 253 0.22 -24.92 -20.63
N THR A 254 0.22 -23.70 -21.17
CA THR A 254 -0.18 -22.50 -20.42
C THR A 254 -1.70 -22.44 -20.26
N THR A 255 -2.17 -22.37 -19.01
CA THR A 255 -3.60 -22.25 -18.67
C THR A 255 -3.99 -20.83 -18.29
N ALA A 256 -3.06 -20.04 -17.75
CA ALA A 256 -3.23 -18.61 -17.52
C ALA A 256 -1.94 -17.88 -17.87
N LEU A 257 -2.07 -16.68 -18.43
CA LEU A 257 -0.96 -15.81 -18.78
C LEU A 257 -1.34 -14.38 -18.40
N THR A 258 -0.45 -13.69 -17.69
CA THR A 258 -0.58 -12.27 -17.38
C THR A 258 0.78 -11.59 -17.47
N ARG A 259 0.80 -10.26 -17.37
CA ARG A 259 2.00 -9.44 -17.43
C ARG A 259 2.00 -8.36 -16.39
N ALA A 260 3.12 -8.19 -15.71
CA ALA A 260 3.39 -7.09 -14.81
C ALA A 260 4.89 -7.03 -14.48
N ASP A 261 5.35 -5.92 -13.93
CA ASP A 261 6.75 -5.70 -13.55
C ASP A 261 7.05 -6.36 -12.18
N VAL A 262 7.51 -7.61 -12.19
CA VAL A 262 7.68 -8.44 -10.98
C VAL A 262 8.99 -8.11 -10.26
N ASP A 263 9.98 -7.56 -10.95
CA ASP A 263 11.30 -7.25 -10.41
C ASP A 263 11.64 -5.76 -10.30
N ARG A 264 10.71 -4.90 -10.74
CA ARG A 264 10.78 -3.44 -10.68
C ARG A 264 11.86 -2.87 -11.60
N ASP A 265 12.12 -3.51 -12.73
CA ASP A 265 13.04 -2.97 -13.75
C ASP A 265 12.35 -1.95 -14.70
N GLY A 266 11.04 -1.76 -14.53
CA GLY A 266 10.21 -0.86 -15.34
C GLY A 266 9.67 -1.50 -16.62
N ARG A 267 9.81 -2.82 -16.78
CA ARG A 267 9.35 -3.58 -17.95
C ARG A 267 8.42 -4.71 -17.51
N PRO A 268 7.35 -4.99 -18.28
CA PRO A 268 6.43 -6.04 -17.93
C PRO A 268 7.02 -7.43 -18.22
N ASP A 269 7.11 -8.24 -17.17
CA ASP A 269 7.46 -9.66 -17.20
C ASP A 269 6.25 -10.51 -17.61
N LEU A 270 6.49 -11.74 -18.08
CA LEU A 270 5.42 -12.73 -18.26
C LEU A 270 5.27 -13.59 -17.02
N ILE A 271 4.05 -13.73 -16.53
CA ILE A 271 3.68 -14.68 -15.48
C ILE A 271 2.73 -15.70 -16.08
N ALA A 272 3.11 -16.98 -16.03
CA ALA A 272 2.36 -18.08 -16.61
C ALA A 272 2.05 -19.16 -15.59
N VAL A 273 0.82 -19.66 -15.60
CA VAL A 273 0.43 -20.89 -14.91
C VAL A 273 0.30 -21.99 -15.95
N ARG A 274 0.89 -23.14 -15.66
CA ARG A 274 0.87 -24.33 -16.51
C ARG A 274 -0.22 -25.32 -16.09
N THR A 275 -0.56 -26.26 -16.97
CA THR A 275 -1.53 -27.34 -16.72
C THR A 275 -1.15 -28.25 -15.53
N ASP A 276 0.14 -28.35 -15.21
CA ASP A 276 0.66 -29.07 -14.05
C ASP A 276 0.64 -28.24 -12.75
N GLY A 277 0.11 -27.01 -12.79
CA GLY A 277 0.03 -26.10 -11.66
C GLY A 277 1.34 -25.38 -11.33
N THR A 278 2.35 -25.44 -12.21
CA THR A 278 3.57 -24.63 -12.08
C THR A 278 3.26 -23.17 -12.36
N LEU A 279 3.70 -22.27 -11.47
CA LEU A 279 3.79 -20.83 -11.75
C LEU A 279 5.22 -20.53 -12.21
N ALA A 280 5.35 -19.85 -13.33
CA ALA A 280 6.63 -19.42 -13.89
C ALA A 280 6.63 -17.92 -14.18
N VAL A 281 7.72 -17.25 -13.83
CA VAL A 281 8.00 -15.86 -14.19
C VAL A 281 9.13 -15.86 -15.22
N HIS A 282 8.87 -15.23 -16.35
CA HIS A 282 9.85 -14.98 -17.41
C HIS A 282 10.10 -13.48 -17.45
N GLN A 283 11.19 -13.05 -16.83
CA GLN A 283 11.55 -11.64 -16.81
C GLN A 283 11.83 -11.10 -18.22
N HIS A 284 11.51 -9.84 -18.42
CA HIS A 284 11.87 -9.13 -19.64
C HIS A 284 13.40 -9.00 -19.71
N ALA A 285 14.03 -9.38 -20.82
CA ALA A 285 15.49 -9.48 -20.93
C ALA A 285 16.25 -8.13 -20.91
N GLY A 286 15.58 -7.00 -20.68
CA GLY A 286 16.15 -5.64 -20.60
C GLY A 286 16.92 -5.07 -21.82
N ALA A 287 17.40 -5.91 -22.74
CA ALA A 287 18.24 -5.54 -23.87
C ALA A 287 17.44 -4.86 -24.99
N ALA A 288 18.13 -4.08 -25.83
CA ALA A 288 17.61 -3.67 -27.13
C ALA A 288 17.50 -4.92 -28.02
N THR A 289 16.48 -5.73 -27.80
CA THR A 289 16.17 -6.86 -28.66
C THR A 289 15.77 -6.31 -30.02
N PRO A 290 16.26 -6.89 -31.13
CA PRO A 290 15.68 -6.62 -32.44
C PRO A 290 14.16 -6.76 -32.33
N ALA A 291 13.40 -5.86 -32.94
CA ALA A 291 11.96 -5.77 -32.70
C ALA A 291 11.17 -7.06 -33.07
N ALA A 292 11.79 -7.97 -33.84
CA ALA A 292 11.25 -9.28 -34.21
C ALA A 292 11.76 -10.47 -33.33
N THR A 293 12.59 -10.20 -32.32
CA THR A 293 13.10 -11.21 -31.37
C THR A 293 12.25 -11.17 -30.09
N PRO A 294 11.81 -12.33 -29.55
CA PRO A 294 11.11 -12.38 -28.28
C PRO A 294 11.95 -11.73 -27.16
N PRO A 295 11.37 -10.84 -26.34
CA PRO A 295 12.09 -10.23 -25.23
C PRO A 295 12.16 -11.12 -23.98
N TYR A 296 11.70 -12.37 -24.06
CA TYR A 296 11.58 -13.29 -22.93
C TYR A 296 12.45 -14.53 -23.15
N GLY A 297 13.13 -14.95 -22.09
CA GLY A 297 14.00 -16.13 -22.04
C GLY A 297 13.36 -17.32 -21.32
N GLU A 298 14.21 -18.21 -20.82
CA GLU A 298 13.80 -19.24 -19.85
C GLU A 298 13.15 -18.58 -18.63
N ALA A 299 12.32 -19.35 -17.92
CA ALA A 299 11.77 -18.89 -16.66
C ALA A 299 12.91 -18.51 -15.71
N THR A 300 12.96 -17.26 -15.27
CA THR A 300 13.94 -16.78 -14.29
C THR A 300 13.59 -17.28 -12.90
N TRP A 301 12.31 -17.57 -12.67
CA TRP A 301 11.83 -18.26 -11.49
C TRP A 301 10.63 -19.15 -11.83
N SER A 302 10.51 -20.29 -11.14
CA SER A 302 9.29 -21.09 -11.19
C SER A 302 9.11 -21.89 -9.91
N THR A 303 7.86 -22.23 -9.57
CA THR A 303 7.54 -23.14 -8.47
C THR A 303 6.48 -24.16 -8.92
N PRO A 304 6.74 -25.47 -8.82
CA PRO A 304 5.87 -26.50 -9.38
C PRO A 304 4.65 -26.80 -8.49
N GLY A 305 3.54 -27.19 -9.12
CA GLY A 305 2.43 -27.92 -8.50
C GLY A 305 1.57 -27.19 -7.47
N GLN A 306 1.86 -25.92 -7.15
CA GLN A 306 1.16 -25.19 -6.10
C GLN A 306 0.06 -24.24 -6.61
N TRP A 307 -0.03 -23.96 -7.91
CA TRP A 307 -0.85 -22.86 -8.46
C TRP A 307 -2.03 -23.32 -9.33
N GLY A 308 -2.19 -24.62 -9.55
CA GLY A 308 -3.29 -25.18 -10.35
C GLY A 308 -4.69 -25.01 -9.73
N PHE A 309 -4.77 -24.53 -8.49
CA PHE A 309 -6.05 -24.20 -7.84
C PHE A 309 -6.64 -22.87 -8.31
N LEU A 310 -5.84 -22.01 -8.96
CA LEU A 310 -6.31 -20.77 -9.56
C LEU A 310 -6.99 -21.06 -10.90
N ARG A 311 -8.21 -20.53 -11.06
CA ARG A 311 -8.93 -20.55 -12.34
C ARG A 311 -8.63 -19.32 -13.19
N LEU A 312 -8.37 -18.19 -12.54
CA LEU A 312 -8.04 -16.92 -13.17
C LEU A 312 -6.83 -16.30 -12.46
N LEU A 313 -6.04 -15.54 -13.21
CA LEU A 313 -4.87 -14.83 -12.72
C LEU A 313 -4.76 -13.48 -13.40
N ALA A 314 -4.45 -12.45 -12.61
CA ALA A 314 -4.03 -11.13 -13.04
C ALA A 314 -2.87 -10.66 -12.15
N ALA A 315 -2.15 -9.63 -12.60
CA ALA A 315 -0.99 -9.11 -11.88
C ALA A 315 -0.90 -7.58 -11.97
N GLY A 316 -0.35 -6.97 -10.93
CA GLY A 316 -0.13 -5.52 -10.83
C GLY A 316 0.20 -5.12 -9.39
N ASP A 317 0.68 -3.89 -9.16
CA ASP A 317 1.07 -3.44 -7.83
C ASP A 317 -0.17 -3.16 -6.95
N LEU A 318 -0.50 -4.09 -6.06
CA LEU A 318 -1.67 -4.00 -5.15
C LEU A 318 -1.28 -3.39 -3.80
N THR A 319 0.01 -3.36 -3.47
CA THR A 319 0.50 -2.88 -2.17
C THR A 319 1.05 -1.46 -2.21
N GLY A 320 1.41 -0.95 -3.39
CA GLY A 320 2.05 0.34 -3.61
C GLY A 320 3.54 0.33 -3.36
N ASP A 321 4.18 -0.84 -3.43
CA ASP A 321 5.62 -0.96 -3.19
C ASP A 321 6.48 -0.92 -4.45
N GLY A 322 5.83 -0.85 -5.62
CA GLY A 322 6.43 -0.81 -6.93
C GLY A 322 6.77 -2.19 -7.51
N TYR A 323 6.43 -3.28 -6.83
CA TYR A 323 6.55 -4.64 -7.36
C TYR A 323 5.16 -5.17 -7.71
N ALA A 324 5.05 -5.87 -8.83
CA ALA A 324 3.79 -6.49 -9.18
C ALA A 324 3.44 -7.63 -8.22
N ASP A 325 2.22 -7.57 -7.69
CA ASP A 325 1.56 -8.61 -6.93
C ASP A 325 0.70 -9.49 -7.85
N LEU A 326 0.26 -10.65 -7.36
CA LEU A 326 -0.70 -11.49 -8.05
C LEU A 326 -2.07 -11.44 -7.38
N VAL A 327 -3.10 -11.53 -8.21
CA VAL A 327 -4.48 -11.71 -7.77
C VAL A 327 -5.16 -12.73 -8.67
N GLY A 328 -5.90 -13.65 -8.07
CA GLY A 328 -6.57 -14.71 -8.81
C GLY A 328 -7.90 -15.08 -8.20
N VAL A 329 -8.71 -15.79 -8.97
CA VAL A 329 -9.92 -16.46 -8.47
C VAL A 329 -9.64 -17.94 -8.38
N ASP A 330 -9.81 -18.51 -7.21
CA ASP A 330 -9.60 -19.94 -7.01
C ASP A 330 -10.79 -20.80 -7.46
N ALA A 331 -10.59 -22.12 -7.47
CA ALA A 331 -11.61 -23.10 -7.83
C ALA A 331 -12.86 -23.06 -6.93
N ALA A 332 -12.74 -22.59 -5.69
CA ALA A 332 -13.86 -22.40 -4.77
C ALA A 332 -14.61 -21.07 -5.00
N GLY A 333 -14.13 -20.23 -5.92
CA GLY A 333 -14.73 -18.94 -6.23
C GLY A 333 -14.37 -17.83 -5.26
N GLY A 334 -13.26 -17.93 -4.51
CA GLY A 334 -12.71 -16.83 -3.72
C GLY A 334 -11.65 -16.05 -4.51
N LEU A 335 -11.65 -14.73 -4.36
CA LEU A 335 -10.55 -13.87 -4.81
C LEU A 335 -9.41 -13.97 -3.80
N VAL A 336 -8.20 -14.24 -4.27
CA VAL A 336 -7.00 -14.40 -3.44
C VAL A 336 -5.88 -13.54 -3.99
N GLY A 337 -5.11 -12.94 -3.10
CA GLY A 337 -3.94 -12.14 -3.46
C GLY A 337 -2.65 -12.71 -2.90
N PHE A 338 -1.57 -12.58 -3.67
CA PHE A 338 -0.21 -12.99 -3.30
C PHE A 338 0.69 -11.78 -3.45
N VAL A 339 1.23 -11.33 -2.32
CA VAL A 339 2.11 -10.17 -2.28
C VAL A 339 3.51 -10.60 -2.72
N ASN A 340 4.14 -9.78 -3.56
CA ASN A 340 5.50 -9.99 -3.99
C ASN A 340 6.46 -9.89 -2.79
N THR A 341 7.37 -10.85 -2.65
CA THR A 341 8.34 -10.88 -1.54
C THR A 341 9.49 -9.88 -1.73
N ARG A 342 9.63 -9.32 -2.94
CA ARG A 342 10.75 -8.51 -3.40
C ARG A 342 12.08 -9.24 -3.50
N ASP A 343 12.06 -10.57 -3.33
CA ASP A 343 13.20 -11.42 -3.65
C ASP A 343 13.07 -11.89 -5.11
N PRO A 344 13.94 -11.47 -6.03
CA PRO A 344 13.88 -11.92 -7.43
C PRO A 344 14.08 -13.44 -7.58
N ARG A 345 14.61 -14.12 -6.55
CA ARG A 345 14.73 -15.60 -6.53
C ARG A 345 13.49 -16.30 -5.98
N GLN A 346 12.56 -15.57 -5.38
CA GLN A 346 11.33 -16.11 -4.83
C GLN A 346 10.22 -15.05 -4.78
N PRO A 347 9.81 -14.49 -5.92
CA PRO A 347 8.87 -13.36 -5.96
C PRO A 347 7.52 -13.70 -5.31
N PHE A 348 7.06 -14.95 -5.39
CA PHE A 348 5.79 -15.37 -4.79
C PHE A 348 5.94 -16.59 -3.90
N THR A 349 5.10 -16.62 -2.85
CA THR A 349 4.89 -17.81 -2.02
C THR A 349 3.56 -18.45 -2.42
N GLY A 350 3.43 -19.77 -2.28
CA GLY A 350 2.16 -20.46 -2.56
C GLY A 350 1.04 -20.16 -1.56
N GLN A 351 1.25 -19.30 -0.57
CA GLN A 351 0.25 -18.93 0.44
C GLN A 351 -0.35 -17.55 0.10
N PRO A 352 -1.69 -17.44 0.02
CA PRO A 352 -2.32 -16.15 -0.23
C PRO A 352 -2.17 -15.25 0.99
N ALA A 353 -1.81 -13.99 0.75
CA ALA A 353 -1.72 -12.95 1.77
C ALA A 353 -3.11 -12.55 2.29
N TRP A 354 -4.13 -12.67 1.44
CA TRP A 354 -5.52 -12.38 1.77
C TRP A 354 -6.48 -13.16 0.88
N ARG A 355 -7.72 -13.29 1.35
CA ARG A 355 -8.81 -13.96 0.65
C ARG A 355 -10.12 -13.20 0.85
N ILE A 356 -10.90 -13.09 -0.21
CA ILE A 356 -12.25 -12.52 -0.22
C ILE A 356 -13.21 -13.56 -0.81
N ALA A 357 -14.28 -13.88 -0.09
CA ALA A 357 -15.29 -14.83 -0.53
C ALA A 357 -16.19 -14.28 -1.64
N ASP A 358 -16.95 -15.16 -2.28
CA ASP A 358 -18.08 -14.84 -3.17
C ASP A 358 -17.76 -14.19 -4.53
N TRP A 359 -16.66 -14.61 -5.16
CA TRP A 359 -16.22 -14.24 -6.52
C TRP A 359 -16.50 -15.32 -7.58
N VAL A 360 -17.36 -16.30 -7.27
CA VAL A 360 -17.71 -17.43 -8.16
C VAL A 360 -18.21 -17.00 -9.54
N GLY A 361 -18.89 -15.85 -9.62
CA GLY A 361 -19.41 -15.27 -10.87
C GLY A 361 -18.35 -14.65 -11.78
N THR A 362 -17.07 -14.65 -11.41
CA THR A 362 -15.99 -14.04 -12.21
C THR A 362 -15.69 -14.93 -13.42
N ARG A 363 -15.97 -14.47 -14.64
CA ARG A 363 -15.61 -15.19 -15.87
C ARG A 363 -14.21 -14.82 -16.37
N GLN A 364 -13.86 -13.54 -16.27
CA GLN A 364 -12.53 -13.01 -16.60
C GLN A 364 -12.15 -11.96 -15.57
N LEU A 365 -10.85 -11.87 -15.30
CA LEU A 365 -10.24 -10.98 -14.32
C LEU A 365 -9.04 -10.31 -14.97
N VAL A 366 -8.97 -8.99 -14.86
CA VAL A 366 -7.84 -8.20 -15.34
C VAL A 366 -7.47 -7.17 -14.28
N ALA A 367 -6.18 -6.89 -14.13
CA ALA A 367 -5.66 -5.88 -13.21
C ALA A 367 -5.13 -4.68 -13.99
N THR A 368 -5.52 -3.46 -13.60
CA THR A 368 -5.10 -2.21 -14.25
C THR A 368 -5.43 -1.00 -13.38
N ASP A 369 -4.79 0.14 -13.60
CA ASP A 369 -5.08 1.37 -12.84
C ASP A 369 -6.34 2.07 -13.41
N LEU A 370 -7.42 2.15 -12.63
CA LEU A 370 -8.69 2.76 -13.04
C LEU A 370 -8.87 4.18 -12.48
N ASP A 371 -8.22 4.53 -11.38
CA ASP A 371 -8.44 5.82 -10.70
C ASP A 371 -7.23 6.78 -10.72
N GLY A 372 -6.10 6.32 -11.25
CA GLY A 372 -4.89 7.10 -11.48
C GLY A 372 -3.96 7.14 -10.26
N ASP A 373 -4.19 6.29 -9.26
CA ASP A 373 -3.34 6.19 -8.07
C ASP A 373 -2.08 5.34 -8.30
N ARG A 374 -1.93 4.75 -9.50
CA ARG A 374 -0.85 3.86 -9.96
C ARG A 374 -0.81 2.50 -9.26
N LEU A 375 -1.83 2.17 -8.50
CA LEU A 375 -2.05 0.84 -7.97
C LEU A 375 -2.95 0.07 -8.93
N ALA A 376 -2.84 -1.25 -8.86
CA ALA A 376 -3.68 -2.12 -9.63
C ALA A 376 -5.09 -2.18 -9.01
N ASP A 377 -6.08 -1.81 -9.81
CA ASP A 377 -7.49 -2.08 -9.60
C ASP A 377 -7.90 -3.33 -10.39
N LEU A 378 -9.16 -3.77 -10.24
CA LEU A 378 -9.67 -4.93 -10.99
C LEU A 378 -10.79 -4.55 -11.94
N VAL A 379 -10.72 -5.11 -13.15
CA VAL A 379 -11.85 -5.20 -14.08
C VAL A 379 -12.29 -6.65 -14.17
N VAL A 380 -13.58 -6.86 -13.97
CA VAL A 380 -14.20 -8.19 -13.93
C VAL A 380 -15.30 -8.27 -14.97
N ALA A 381 -15.21 -9.26 -15.85
CA ALA A 381 -16.37 -9.68 -16.63
C ALA A 381 -17.07 -10.84 -15.91
N GLY A 382 -18.33 -10.65 -15.58
CA GLY A 382 -19.16 -11.63 -14.88
C GLY A 382 -19.71 -12.72 -15.81
N THR A 383 -20.14 -13.84 -15.22
CA THR A 383 -20.97 -14.87 -15.88
C THR A 383 -22.38 -14.36 -16.16
N ASP A 384 -22.83 -13.32 -15.45
CA ASP A 384 -24.07 -12.59 -15.69
C ASP A 384 -23.99 -11.61 -16.88
N GLY A 385 -22.85 -11.57 -17.58
CA GLY A 385 -22.62 -10.72 -18.73
C GLY A 385 -22.26 -9.27 -18.41
N SER A 386 -22.17 -8.89 -17.13
CA SER A 386 -21.75 -7.55 -16.73
C SER A 386 -20.24 -7.35 -16.80
N LEU A 387 -19.82 -6.10 -16.96
CA LEU A 387 -18.45 -5.64 -16.69
C LEU A 387 -18.47 -4.77 -15.44
N GLN A 388 -17.55 -5.00 -14.52
CA GLN A 388 -17.47 -4.33 -13.22
C GLN A 388 -16.05 -3.87 -12.97
N GLY A 389 -15.90 -2.66 -12.43
CA GLY A 389 -14.60 -2.15 -11.97
C GLY A 389 -14.56 -2.08 -10.45
N PHE A 390 -13.50 -2.57 -9.85
CA PHE A 390 -13.25 -2.58 -8.41
C PHE A 390 -11.99 -1.77 -8.13
N VAL A 391 -12.18 -0.57 -7.62
CA VAL A 391 -11.07 0.28 -7.17
C VAL A 391 -10.50 -0.29 -5.86
N ARG A 392 -9.19 -0.47 -5.84
CA ARG A 392 -8.41 -1.00 -4.75
C ARG A 392 -8.48 -0.04 -3.57
N ARG A 393 -8.73 -0.58 -2.39
CA ARG A 393 -8.78 0.16 -1.13
C ARG A 393 -7.62 -0.26 -0.23
N PRO A 394 -7.02 0.66 0.54
CA PRO A 394 -6.04 0.29 1.53
C PRO A 394 -6.69 -0.51 2.66
N GLY A 395 -6.03 -1.58 3.11
CA GLY A 395 -6.49 -2.41 4.22
C GLY A 395 -6.36 -3.92 3.93
N PRO A 396 -6.78 -4.78 4.88
CA PRO A 396 -6.65 -6.23 4.74
C PRO A 396 -7.62 -6.83 3.69
N VAL A 397 -8.63 -6.06 3.27
CA VAL A 397 -9.61 -6.44 2.25
C VAL A 397 -9.55 -5.38 1.15
N PRO A 398 -8.70 -5.58 0.12
CA PRO A 398 -8.43 -4.54 -0.86
C PRO A 398 -9.58 -4.29 -1.85
N PHE A 399 -10.52 -5.23 -1.98
CA PHE A 399 -11.63 -5.13 -2.93
C PHE A 399 -12.96 -5.38 -2.24
N GLY A 400 -13.96 -4.53 -2.53
CA GLY A 400 -15.28 -4.58 -1.92
C GLY A 400 -16.37 -4.55 -2.98
N THR A 401 -17.33 -3.65 -2.83
CA THR A 401 -18.34 -3.41 -3.87
C THR A 401 -17.71 -2.81 -5.12
N PRO A 402 -18.22 -3.14 -6.32
CA PRO A 402 -17.71 -2.53 -7.54
C PRO A 402 -17.96 -1.02 -7.51
N ALA A 403 -16.96 -0.25 -7.94
CA ALA A 403 -17.04 1.20 -8.10
C ALA A 403 -17.99 1.58 -9.24
N TRP A 404 -18.08 0.73 -10.26
CA TRP A 404 -19.00 0.90 -11.38
C TRP A 404 -19.37 -0.45 -11.98
N ARG A 405 -20.51 -0.47 -12.69
CA ARG A 405 -21.04 -1.66 -13.37
C ARG A 405 -21.67 -1.26 -14.71
N SER A 406 -21.31 -1.99 -15.75
CA SER A 406 -21.91 -1.93 -17.07
C SER A 406 -22.65 -3.23 -17.37
N THR A 407 -23.89 -3.12 -17.85
CA THR A 407 -24.73 -4.25 -18.28
C THR A 407 -24.85 -4.33 -19.80
N ASP A 408 -23.95 -3.67 -20.53
CA ASP A 408 -23.90 -3.76 -21.98
C ASP A 408 -23.63 -5.22 -22.41
N PRO A 409 -24.48 -5.83 -23.26
CA PRO A 409 -24.37 -7.23 -23.63
C PRO A 409 -23.07 -7.57 -24.38
N ARG A 410 -22.35 -6.58 -24.92
CA ARG A 410 -21.05 -6.81 -25.59
C ARG A 410 -20.03 -7.50 -24.68
N TRP A 411 -20.09 -7.25 -23.37
CA TRP A 411 -19.11 -7.78 -22.42
C TRP A 411 -19.24 -9.30 -22.27
N ALA A 412 -20.46 -9.84 -22.38
CA ALA A 412 -20.71 -11.27 -22.45
C ALA A 412 -20.13 -11.91 -23.72
N ALA A 413 -20.08 -11.15 -24.81
CA ALA A 413 -19.64 -11.63 -26.12
C ALA A 413 -18.11 -11.72 -26.25
N HIS A 414 -17.35 -10.95 -25.45
CA HIS A 414 -15.89 -11.00 -25.50
C HIS A 414 -15.31 -12.30 -24.94
N ARG A 415 -14.48 -12.96 -25.75
CA ARG A 415 -13.90 -14.27 -25.42
C ARG A 415 -12.74 -14.19 -24.42
N GLN A 416 -11.92 -13.15 -24.53
CA GLN A 416 -10.78 -12.84 -23.66
C GLN A 416 -10.73 -11.33 -23.46
N LEU A 417 -10.28 -10.92 -22.28
CA LEU A 417 -10.01 -9.53 -21.95
C LEU A 417 -8.56 -9.40 -21.45
N ALA A 418 -7.93 -8.28 -21.77
CA ALA A 418 -6.62 -7.87 -21.28
C ALA A 418 -6.63 -6.34 -21.09
N ALA A 419 -5.74 -5.80 -20.28
CA ALA A 419 -5.66 -4.36 -20.07
C ALA A 419 -4.23 -3.84 -20.19
N THR A 420 -4.11 -2.61 -20.68
CA THR A 420 -2.86 -1.86 -20.76
C THR A 420 -3.20 -0.39 -20.95
N ASP A 421 -2.28 0.52 -20.64
CA ASP A 421 -2.42 1.93 -21.03
C ASP A 421 -2.09 2.04 -22.54
N ALA A 422 -3.12 1.95 -23.37
CA ALA A 422 -2.95 1.79 -24.82
C ALA A 422 -2.87 3.13 -25.55
N ASP A 423 -3.34 4.22 -24.94
CA ASP A 423 -3.25 5.58 -25.48
C ASP A 423 -2.28 6.51 -24.75
N GLY A 424 -1.65 6.04 -23.66
CA GLY A 424 -0.60 6.74 -22.93
C GLY A 424 -1.13 7.78 -21.94
N ASP A 425 -2.43 7.72 -21.60
CA ASP A 425 -3.06 8.66 -20.69
C ASP A 425 -2.93 8.27 -19.21
N ARG A 426 -2.27 7.13 -18.94
CA ARG A 426 -1.97 6.50 -17.65
C ARG A 426 -3.15 5.81 -16.97
N TYR A 427 -4.28 5.68 -17.64
CA TYR A 427 -5.37 4.82 -17.20
C TYR A 427 -5.36 3.51 -17.97
N GLY A 428 -5.89 2.47 -17.34
CA GLY A 428 -5.99 1.15 -17.92
C GLY A 428 -7.06 1.05 -19.01
N ASP A 429 -6.65 0.99 -20.28
CA ASP A 429 -7.53 0.64 -21.39
C ASP A 429 -7.81 -0.87 -21.42
N LEU A 430 -8.99 -1.24 -21.91
CA LEU A 430 -9.44 -2.62 -21.99
C LEU A 430 -9.42 -3.11 -23.44
N MET A 431 -8.81 -4.26 -23.66
CA MET A 431 -8.78 -4.95 -24.95
C MET A 431 -9.62 -6.22 -24.86
N GLY A 432 -10.43 -6.50 -25.88
CA GLY A 432 -11.28 -7.67 -25.93
C GLY A 432 -11.27 -8.36 -27.28
N VAL A 433 -11.15 -9.69 -27.28
CA VAL A 433 -11.34 -10.51 -28.49
C VAL A 433 -12.84 -10.59 -28.76
N ALA A 434 -13.29 -9.96 -29.84
CA ALA A 434 -14.69 -9.93 -30.25
C ALA A 434 -15.12 -11.24 -30.94
N PRO A 435 -16.43 -11.53 -31.04
CA PRO A 435 -16.94 -12.75 -31.68
C PRO A 435 -16.60 -12.90 -33.17
N ASP A 436 -16.41 -11.79 -33.87
CA ASP A 436 -15.95 -11.76 -35.26
C ASP A 436 -14.44 -12.07 -35.40
N GLY A 437 -13.76 -12.14 -34.27
CA GLY A 437 -12.36 -12.49 -34.11
C GLY A 437 -11.38 -11.35 -34.18
N ASP A 438 -11.85 -10.10 -34.26
CA ASP A 438 -10.98 -8.95 -34.13
C ASP A 438 -10.64 -8.67 -32.66
N LEU A 439 -9.51 -7.99 -32.45
CA LEU A 439 -9.17 -7.39 -31.16
C LEU A 439 -9.71 -5.97 -31.10
N VAL A 440 -10.54 -5.68 -30.11
CA VAL A 440 -11.20 -4.38 -29.93
C VAL A 440 -10.63 -3.70 -28.70
N VAL A 441 -10.31 -2.41 -28.79
CA VAL A 441 -9.81 -1.61 -27.66
C VAL A 441 -10.87 -0.62 -27.22
N TYR A 442 -11.06 -0.52 -25.91
CA TYR A 442 -11.98 0.38 -25.24
C TYR A 442 -11.19 1.27 -24.29
N ARG A 443 -11.36 2.58 -24.41
CA ARG A 443 -10.64 3.53 -23.56
C ARG A 443 -11.24 3.65 -22.17
N HIS A 444 -10.38 3.86 -21.18
CA HIS A 444 -10.83 4.37 -19.89
C HIS A 444 -11.16 5.86 -19.99
N GLY A 445 -12.43 6.23 -19.81
CA GLY A 445 -12.86 7.63 -19.94
C GLY A 445 -12.62 8.41 -18.65
N ARG A 446 -11.99 9.59 -18.74
CA ARG A 446 -11.88 10.55 -17.60
C ARG A 446 -13.21 11.21 -17.21
N ALA A 447 -14.23 11.11 -18.08
CA ALA A 447 -15.60 11.55 -17.84
C ALA A 447 -16.59 10.63 -18.57
N GLY A 448 -17.61 10.14 -17.86
CA GLY A 448 -18.61 9.17 -18.39
C GLY A 448 -18.41 7.75 -17.86
N ALA A 449 -19.18 6.79 -18.38
CA ALA A 449 -19.01 5.38 -18.03
C ALA A 449 -17.71 4.83 -18.66
N PRO A 450 -16.81 4.19 -17.89
CA PRO A 450 -15.60 3.57 -18.41
C PRO A 450 -15.91 2.62 -19.56
N TYR A 451 -15.04 2.58 -20.58
CA TYR A 451 -15.15 1.65 -21.71
C TYR A 451 -16.44 1.81 -22.53
N GLY A 452 -17.07 2.99 -22.49
CA GLY A 452 -18.39 3.24 -23.07
C GLY A 452 -18.49 3.04 -24.58
N ALA A 453 -17.39 3.19 -25.33
CA ALA A 453 -17.35 3.00 -26.78
C ALA A 453 -16.05 2.32 -27.25
N GLU A 454 -16.15 1.60 -28.38
CA GLU A 454 -14.99 1.10 -29.11
C GLU A 454 -14.10 2.28 -29.55
N ALA A 455 -12.83 2.25 -29.16
CA ALA A 455 -11.85 3.25 -29.53
C ALA A 455 -11.19 2.90 -30.87
N TRP A 456 -10.71 1.67 -31.02
CA TRP A 456 -10.23 1.14 -32.30
C TRP A 456 -10.23 -0.39 -32.32
N ARG A 457 -9.96 -0.94 -33.50
CA ARG A 457 -10.04 -2.37 -33.79
C ARG A 457 -8.87 -2.84 -34.64
N VAL A 458 -8.32 -3.99 -34.28
CA VAL A 458 -7.22 -4.65 -34.96
C VAL A 458 -7.74 -5.93 -35.61
N ARG A 459 -7.88 -5.88 -36.94
CA ARG A 459 -8.33 -7.04 -37.71
C ARG A 459 -7.32 -8.16 -37.64
N GLY A 460 -7.79 -9.38 -37.43
CA GLY A 460 -6.94 -10.56 -37.39
C GLY A 460 -7.64 -11.77 -36.81
N PRO A 461 -7.04 -12.97 -36.87
CA PRO A 461 -7.67 -14.19 -36.37
C PRO A 461 -7.47 -14.34 -34.85
N TRP A 462 -7.89 -13.37 -34.03
CA TRP A 462 -7.66 -13.42 -32.58
C TRP A 462 -8.47 -14.50 -31.87
N LEU A 463 -9.47 -15.10 -32.52
CA LEU A 463 -10.15 -16.29 -31.98
C LEU A 463 -9.23 -17.51 -31.85
N THR A 464 -8.08 -17.54 -32.51
CA THR A 464 -7.15 -18.66 -32.34
C THR A 464 -6.30 -18.51 -31.08
N THR A 465 -6.31 -17.35 -30.41
CA THR A 465 -5.52 -17.17 -29.18
C THR A 465 -6.11 -17.98 -28.02
N ARG A 466 -5.23 -18.66 -27.30
CA ARG A 466 -5.56 -19.41 -26.08
C ARG A 466 -5.48 -18.51 -24.84
N ALA A 467 -4.52 -17.60 -24.83
CA ALA A 467 -4.35 -16.59 -23.79
C ALA A 467 -3.88 -15.27 -24.41
N LEU A 468 -4.27 -14.15 -23.79
CA LEU A 468 -3.99 -12.78 -24.21
C LEU A 468 -3.69 -11.96 -22.96
N THR A 469 -2.63 -11.15 -22.98
CA THR A 469 -2.25 -10.24 -21.91
C THR A 469 -1.53 -9.03 -22.45
#